data_AF-A0A1V2GK08-F1
#
_entry.id   AF-A0A1V2GK08-F1
#
_cell.length_a   1.000
_cell.length_b   1.000
_cell.length_c   1.000
_cell.angle_alpha   90.00
_cell.angle_beta   90.00
_cell.angle_gamma   90.00
#
_symmetry.space_group_name_H-M   'P 1'
#
loop_
_entity.id
_entity.type
_entity.pdbx_description
1 polymer ?
#
loop_
_entity_poly.entity_id
_entity_poly.type
_entity_poly.pdbx_seq_one_letter_code
_entity_poly.pdbx_strand_id
1 'polypeptide(L)'
;PKAWQQAWRARRLRESLAKGESVTTSILNAGFPDSNSYYRKADETLGMTAKQFRHGGENLAVCYALADCELGRCLVAESERGICAILLGDDDATLISELQQMFPAADNAPADLMFQQHVREVIASLNQRDTPLTLPLDIRGTAFQQQVWQALRTIPCGETVSYQQLANAIGKPKAVRAVASACAANKLAIVIPCHRVVRGDGTLSGYRWGVSRKAQLLRREVENEER
;
A
#
# COMPACT_ATOMS: atom_id res chain seq x y z
N PRO A 1 -7.77 -25.19 21.20
CA PRO A 1 -6.94 -24.76 20.04
C PRO A 1 -6.77 -23.23 19.99
N LYS A 2 -5.57 -22.71 19.72
CA LYS A 2 -5.27 -21.26 19.72
C LYS A 2 -6.18 -20.44 18.80
N ALA A 3 -6.56 -20.99 17.63
CA ALA A 3 -7.44 -20.35 16.66
C ALA A 3 -8.87 -20.11 17.19
N TRP A 4 -9.42 -21.04 17.99
CA TRP A 4 -10.75 -20.89 18.58
C TRP A 4 -10.79 -19.77 19.63
N GLN A 5 -9.74 -19.67 20.45
CA GLN A 5 -9.61 -18.59 21.43
C GLN A 5 -9.47 -17.22 20.74
N GLN A 6 -8.71 -17.12 19.65
CA GLN A 6 -8.60 -15.87 18.87
C GLN A 6 -9.93 -15.46 18.24
N ALA A 7 -10.66 -16.40 17.63
CA ALA A 7 -11.97 -16.12 17.04
C ALA A 7 -13.00 -15.64 18.08
N TRP A 8 -12.98 -16.23 19.28
CA TRP A 8 -13.86 -15.82 20.38
C TRP A 8 -13.53 -14.41 20.88
N ARG A 9 -12.24 -14.07 21.04
CA ARG A 9 -11.80 -12.71 21.40
C ARG A 9 -12.20 -11.67 20.34
N ALA A 10 -12.06 -12.02 19.06
CA ALA A 10 -12.46 -11.17 17.93
C ALA A 10 -13.96 -10.84 17.95
N ARG A 11 -14.79 -11.85 18.21
CA ARG A 11 -16.25 -11.69 18.32
C ARG A 11 -16.64 -10.78 19.49
N ARG A 12 -16.07 -11.02 20.66
CA ARG A 12 -16.35 -10.24 21.88
C ARG A 12 -15.89 -8.79 21.76
N LEU A 13 -14.76 -8.55 21.11
CA LEU A 13 -14.26 -7.20 20.80
C LEU A 13 -15.23 -6.44 19.85
N ARG A 14 -15.75 -7.11 18.80
CA ARG A 14 -16.76 -6.51 17.90
C ARG A 14 -18.06 -6.19 18.63
N GLU A 15 -18.54 -7.11 19.48
CA GLU A 15 -19.79 -6.92 20.24
C GLU A 15 -19.70 -5.78 21.25
N SER A 16 -18.55 -5.60 21.91
CA SER A 16 -18.33 -4.50 22.87
C SER A 16 -18.18 -3.15 22.16
N LEU A 17 -17.43 -3.09 21.04
CA LEU A 17 -17.29 -1.86 20.26
C LEU A 17 -18.64 -1.41 19.65
N ALA A 18 -19.48 -2.35 19.20
CA ALA A 18 -20.82 -2.07 18.69
C ALA A 18 -21.77 -1.50 19.76
N LYS A 19 -21.51 -1.78 21.05
CA LYS A 19 -22.27 -1.22 22.19
C LYS A 19 -21.81 0.17 22.63
N GLY A 20 -20.81 0.76 21.95
CA GLY A 20 -20.31 2.10 22.24
C GLY A 20 -19.31 2.19 23.40
N GLU A 21 -18.85 1.05 23.94
CA GLU A 21 -17.84 1.02 25.01
C GLU A 21 -16.51 1.63 24.55
N SER A 22 -15.75 2.23 25.48
CA SER A 22 -14.43 2.79 25.19
C SER A 22 -13.49 1.73 24.60
N VAL A 23 -12.69 2.09 23.60
CA VAL A 23 -11.77 1.15 22.92
C VAL A 23 -10.89 0.38 23.90
N THR A 24 -10.36 1.08 24.90
CA THR A 24 -9.58 0.53 26.01
C THR A 24 -10.37 -0.49 26.82
N THR A 25 -11.63 -0.18 27.16
CA THR A 25 -12.53 -1.10 27.89
C THR A 25 -12.88 -2.32 27.06
N SER A 26 -13.16 -2.15 25.76
CA SER A 26 -13.52 -3.23 24.84
C SER A 26 -12.40 -4.25 24.64
N ILE A 27 -11.15 -3.78 24.56
CA ILE A 27 -9.97 -4.64 24.40
C ILE A 27 -9.69 -5.42 25.70
N LEU A 28 -9.81 -4.78 26.87
CA LEU A 28 -9.69 -5.45 28.17
C LEU A 28 -10.79 -6.51 28.34
N ASN A 29 -12.03 -6.15 28.02
CA ASN A 29 -13.18 -7.06 28.06
C ASN A 29 -13.04 -8.25 27.11
N ALA A 30 -12.32 -8.09 26.00
CA ALA A 30 -12.02 -9.17 25.05
C ALA A 30 -10.86 -10.08 25.52
N GLY A 31 -10.23 -9.81 26.67
CA GLY A 31 -9.24 -10.70 27.28
C GLY A 31 -7.87 -10.73 26.59
N PHE A 32 -7.45 -9.61 26.02
CA PHE A 32 -6.06 -9.43 25.56
C PHE A 32 -5.13 -9.15 26.76
N PRO A 33 -3.94 -9.77 26.84
CA PRO A 33 -3.16 -9.80 28.08
C PRO A 33 -2.09 -8.70 28.28
N ASP A 34 -1.91 -7.68 27.42
CA ASP A 34 -0.83 -6.69 27.66
C ASP A 34 -0.91 -5.28 27.02
N SER A 35 -0.69 -4.26 27.89
CA SER A 35 -0.40 -2.81 27.70
C SER A 35 -0.20 -2.29 26.27
N ASN A 36 0.99 -2.61 25.77
CA ASN A 36 1.59 -2.01 24.59
C ASN A 36 1.37 -2.84 23.32
N SER A 37 0.86 -4.06 23.44
CA SER A 37 0.50 -4.93 22.32
C SER A 37 -0.98 -4.84 21.94
N TYR A 38 -1.79 -4.11 22.73
CA TYR A 38 -3.24 -4.09 22.62
C TYR A 38 -3.75 -3.64 21.26
N TYR A 39 -3.32 -2.47 20.80
CA TYR A 39 -3.81 -1.89 19.55
C TYR A 39 -3.39 -2.73 18.35
N ARG A 40 -2.11 -3.11 18.24
CA ARG A 40 -1.61 -3.92 17.12
C ARG A 40 -2.35 -5.25 16.97
N LYS A 41 -2.59 -5.95 18.09
CA LYS A 41 -3.24 -7.27 18.08
C LYS A 41 -4.75 -7.15 17.87
N ALA A 42 -5.38 -6.10 18.40
CA ALA A 42 -6.77 -5.77 18.11
C ALA A 42 -6.97 -5.42 16.63
N ASP A 43 -6.06 -4.63 16.04
CA ASP A 43 -6.09 -4.23 14.64
C ASP A 43 -5.86 -5.42 13.70
N GLU A 44 -4.90 -6.30 14.00
CA GLU A 44 -4.70 -7.57 13.29
C GLU A 44 -5.95 -8.48 13.36
N THR A 45 -6.65 -8.45 14.50
CA THR A 45 -7.83 -9.31 14.75
C THR A 45 -9.10 -8.73 14.11
N LEU A 46 -9.25 -7.41 14.07
CA LEU A 46 -10.38 -6.69 13.51
C LEU A 46 -10.24 -6.43 12.01
N GLY A 47 -9.00 -6.39 11.50
CA GLY A 47 -8.69 -5.98 10.12
C GLY A 47 -8.76 -4.45 9.91
N MET A 48 -9.02 -3.68 10.97
CA MET A 48 -9.12 -2.23 11.02
C MET A 48 -8.88 -1.76 12.45
N THR A 49 -8.54 -0.49 12.68
CA THR A 49 -8.34 -0.01 14.05
C THR A 49 -9.66 0.07 14.82
N ALA A 50 -9.61 -0.09 16.14
CA ALA A 50 -10.82 0.01 16.96
C ALA A 50 -11.51 1.39 16.86
N LYS A 51 -10.76 2.45 16.53
CA LYS A 51 -11.28 3.78 16.20
C LYS A 51 -12.04 3.76 14.86
N GLN A 52 -11.50 3.06 13.84
CA GLN A 52 -12.13 2.89 12.52
C GLN A 52 -13.44 2.09 12.60
N PHE A 53 -13.49 1.05 13.43
CA PHE A 53 -14.71 0.27 13.66
C PHE A 53 -15.82 1.14 14.29
N ARG A 54 -15.47 2.02 15.23
CA ARG A 54 -16.40 2.94 15.88
C ARG A 54 -16.95 4.00 14.93
N HIS A 55 -16.15 4.46 13.97
CA HIS A 55 -16.57 5.43 12.95
C HIS A 55 -17.21 4.77 11.72
N GLY A 56 -17.62 3.50 11.80
CA GLY A 56 -18.37 2.83 10.73
C GLY A 56 -17.54 2.39 9.53
N GLY A 57 -16.21 2.32 9.62
CA GLY A 57 -15.33 1.78 8.58
C GLY A 57 -15.29 2.54 7.23
N GLU A 58 -16.19 3.50 7.01
CA GLU A 58 -16.44 4.09 5.68
C GLU A 58 -15.86 5.50 5.46
N ASN A 59 -15.35 6.19 6.48
CA ASN A 59 -14.70 7.50 6.33
C ASN A 59 -13.32 7.53 7.00
N LEU A 60 -12.37 6.87 6.36
CA LEU A 60 -10.96 6.99 6.71
C LEU A 60 -10.46 8.33 6.14
N ALA A 61 -10.17 9.29 7.02
CA ALA A 61 -9.56 10.55 6.62
C ALA A 61 -8.25 10.24 5.87
N VAL A 62 -8.24 10.59 4.58
CA VAL A 62 -7.07 10.47 3.71
C VAL A 62 -6.76 11.87 3.22
N CYS A 63 -5.57 12.35 3.53
CA CYS A 63 -5.05 13.57 2.94
C CYS A 63 -4.26 13.24 1.68
N TYR A 64 -4.30 14.12 0.69
CA TYR A 64 -3.45 14.01 -0.48
C TYR A 64 -2.77 15.34 -0.86
N ALA A 65 -1.67 15.22 -1.58
CA ALA A 65 -0.97 16.32 -2.22
C ALA A 65 -0.54 15.90 -3.62
N LEU A 66 -0.46 16.89 -4.51
CA LEU A 66 0.14 16.73 -5.83
C LEU A 66 1.51 17.40 -5.84
N ALA A 67 2.46 16.75 -6.49
CA ALA A 67 3.81 17.24 -6.65
C ALA A 67 4.40 16.73 -7.97
N ASP A 68 5.46 17.38 -8.43
CA ASP A 68 6.20 16.94 -9.61
C ASP A 68 7.32 15.99 -9.20
N CYS A 69 7.60 15.01 -10.07
CA CYS A 69 8.71 14.07 -9.95
C CYS A 69 9.33 13.81 -11.33
N GLU A 70 10.43 13.07 -11.38
CA GLU A 70 11.13 12.73 -12.65
C GLU A 70 10.25 11.95 -13.65
N LEU A 71 9.15 11.36 -13.20
CA LEU A 71 8.20 10.60 -14.01
C LEU A 71 6.94 11.41 -14.39
N GLY A 72 6.96 12.72 -14.17
CA GLY A 72 5.83 13.62 -14.42
C GLY A 72 5.07 13.95 -13.13
N ARG A 73 3.75 14.07 -13.24
CA ARG A 73 2.90 14.44 -12.10
C ARG A 73 2.70 13.27 -11.16
N CYS A 74 2.80 13.53 -9.85
CA CYS A 74 2.65 12.53 -8.81
C CYS A 74 1.60 12.98 -7.79
N LEU A 75 0.71 12.07 -7.41
CA LEU A 75 -0.17 12.23 -6.27
C LEU A 75 0.29 11.32 -5.14
N VAL A 76 0.48 11.88 -3.95
CA VAL A 76 0.80 11.16 -2.72
C VAL A 76 -0.39 11.29 -1.77
N ALA A 77 -0.87 10.17 -1.24
CA ALA A 77 -1.95 10.14 -0.27
C ALA A 77 -1.53 9.38 0.99
N GLU A 78 -1.92 9.92 2.14
CA GLU A 78 -1.60 9.39 3.46
C GLU A 78 -2.88 9.19 4.28
N SER A 79 -2.96 8.06 4.97
CA SER A 79 -3.97 7.80 5.99
C SER A 79 -3.34 7.87 7.38
N GLU A 80 -4.14 7.76 8.44
CA GLU A 80 -3.62 7.63 9.82
C GLU A 80 -2.61 6.47 10.03
N ARG A 81 -2.51 5.51 9.09
CA ARG A 81 -1.57 4.37 9.15
C ARG A 81 -0.29 4.59 8.35
N GLY A 82 -0.22 5.62 7.52
CA GLY A 82 0.89 5.91 6.61
C GLY A 82 0.47 6.07 5.16
N ILE A 83 1.47 6.06 4.26
CA ILE A 83 1.26 6.28 2.82
C ILE A 83 0.39 5.17 2.24
N CYS A 84 -0.78 5.54 1.70
CA CYS A 84 -1.79 4.61 1.21
C CYS A 84 -1.93 4.62 -0.32
N ALA A 85 -1.48 5.69 -0.99
CA ALA A 85 -1.36 5.74 -2.44
C ALA A 85 -0.20 6.64 -2.90
N ILE A 86 0.45 6.22 -3.98
CA ILE A 86 1.41 6.99 -4.77
C ILE A 86 1.06 6.71 -6.23
N LEU A 87 0.49 7.70 -6.91
CA LEU A 87 -0.02 7.59 -8.27
C LEU A 87 0.79 8.50 -9.20
N LEU A 88 1.07 8.03 -10.41
CA LEU A 88 1.83 8.76 -11.42
C LEU A 88 0.94 9.05 -12.63
N GLY A 89 1.02 10.25 -13.17
CA GLY A 89 0.19 10.68 -14.30
C GLY A 89 0.71 11.95 -14.94
N ASP A 90 -0.11 12.50 -15.82
CA ASP A 90 0.22 13.68 -16.62
C ASP A 90 -0.69 14.87 -16.29
N ASP A 91 -1.80 14.66 -15.59
CA ASP A 91 -2.76 15.69 -15.22
C ASP A 91 -3.34 15.48 -13.80
N ASP A 92 -3.61 16.57 -13.10
CA ASP A 92 -4.08 16.55 -11.72
C ASP A 92 -5.49 15.96 -11.61
N ALA A 93 -6.36 16.23 -12.59
CA ALA A 93 -7.76 15.84 -12.54
C ALA A 93 -7.96 14.32 -12.60
N THR A 94 -7.22 13.62 -13.46
CA THR A 94 -7.27 12.16 -13.54
C THR A 94 -6.70 11.51 -12.29
N LEU A 95 -5.60 12.02 -11.75
CA LEU A 95 -5.00 11.53 -10.52
C LEU A 95 -5.94 11.67 -9.31
N ILE A 96 -6.56 12.84 -9.17
CA ILE A 96 -7.54 13.09 -8.11
C ILE A 96 -8.76 12.18 -8.28
N SER A 97 -9.28 12.04 -9.51
CA SER A 97 -10.42 11.16 -9.79
C SER A 97 -10.10 9.69 -9.46
N GLU A 98 -8.91 9.22 -9.85
CA GLU A 98 -8.44 7.86 -9.53
C GLU A 98 -8.31 7.64 -8.03
N LEU A 99 -7.76 8.63 -7.30
CA LEU A 99 -7.71 8.57 -5.83
C LEU A 99 -9.11 8.49 -5.23
N GLN A 100 -10.03 9.35 -5.66
CA GLN A 100 -11.39 9.41 -5.13
C GLN A 100 -12.21 8.15 -5.40
N GLN A 101 -11.92 7.42 -6.48
CA GLN A 101 -12.51 6.09 -6.70
C GLN A 101 -12.10 5.07 -5.62
N MET A 102 -10.91 5.23 -5.03
CA MET A 102 -10.39 4.36 -3.97
C MET A 102 -10.67 4.91 -2.56
N PHE A 103 -10.70 6.24 -2.42
CA PHE A 103 -10.87 6.98 -1.18
C PHE A 103 -11.82 8.17 -1.41
N PRO A 104 -13.16 7.93 -1.40
CA PRO A 104 -14.13 8.95 -1.80
C PRO A 104 -14.12 10.24 -0.97
N ALA A 105 -13.70 10.15 0.29
CA ALA A 105 -13.60 11.27 1.22
C ALA A 105 -12.18 11.86 1.33
N ALA A 106 -11.29 11.54 0.37
CA ALA A 106 -9.94 12.11 0.36
C ALA A 106 -9.98 13.60 0.03
N ASP A 107 -9.24 14.39 0.80
CA ASP A 107 -9.18 15.85 0.64
C ASP A 107 -7.73 16.34 0.60
N ASN A 108 -7.52 17.52 0.02
CA ASN A 108 -6.19 18.12 0.01
C ASN A 108 -5.86 18.71 1.40
N ALA A 109 -4.58 18.66 1.79
CA ALA A 109 -4.14 19.18 3.08
C ALA A 109 -2.90 20.09 2.93
N PRO A 110 -3.02 21.26 2.26
CA PRO A 110 -1.88 22.15 2.03
C PRO A 110 -1.35 22.79 3.31
N ALA A 111 -2.19 22.95 4.33
CA ALA A 111 -1.81 23.56 5.61
C ALA A 111 -1.17 22.58 6.62
N ASP A 112 -1.20 21.27 6.33
CA ASP A 112 -0.62 20.25 7.21
C ASP A 112 0.88 20.13 6.95
N LEU A 113 1.69 20.81 7.75
CA LEU A 113 3.14 20.86 7.60
C LEU A 113 3.82 19.47 7.75
N MET A 114 3.26 18.58 8.58
CA MET A 114 3.82 17.25 8.80
C MET A 114 3.56 16.38 7.56
N PHE A 115 2.33 16.40 7.05
CA PHE A 115 1.99 15.72 5.81
C PHE A 115 2.83 16.24 4.63
N GLN A 116 2.99 17.57 4.50
CA GLN A 116 3.85 18.15 3.45
C GLN A 116 5.32 17.71 3.58
N GLN A 117 5.81 17.45 4.79
CA GLN A 117 7.13 16.86 4.98
C GLN A 117 7.18 15.42 4.46
N HIS A 118 6.20 14.59 4.82
CA HIS A 118 6.11 13.21 4.32
C HIS A 118 6.04 13.16 2.79
N VAL A 119 5.27 14.05 2.16
CA VAL A 119 5.19 14.16 0.69
C VAL A 119 6.57 14.44 0.09
N ARG A 120 7.37 15.35 0.68
CA ARG A 120 8.74 15.62 0.21
C ARG A 120 9.65 14.40 0.35
N GLU A 121 9.55 13.66 1.45
CA GLU A 121 10.32 12.42 1.65
C GLU A 121 9.94 11.35 0.61
N VAL A 122 8.65 11.21 0.31
CA VAL A 122 8.15 10.35 -0.77
C VAL A 122 8.74 10.78 -2.10
N ILE A 123 8.59 12.05 -2.51
CA ILE A 123 9.13 12.54 -3.79
C ILE A 123 10.66 12.35 -3.88
N ALA A 124 11.39 12.58 -2.80
CA ALA A 124 12.83 12.34 -2.76
C ALA A 124 13.18 10.87 -3.03
N SER A 125 12.47 9.92 -2.40
CA SER A 125 12.63 8.49 -2.64
C SER A 125 12.26 8.10 -4.09
N LEU A 126 11.19 8.67 -4.64
CA LEU A 126 10.73 8.39 -6.01
C LEU A 126 11.75 8.80 -7.08
N ASN A 127 12.47 9.91 -6.85
CA ASN A 127 13.47 10.44 -7.79
C ASN A 127 14.82 9.72 -7.68
N GLN A 128 15.08 9.01 -6.58
CA GLN A 128 16.34 8.28 -6.38
C GLN A 128 16.29 6.86 -6.96
N ARG A 129 17.47 6.31 -7.31
CA ARG A 129 17.58 4.98 -7.93
C ARG A 129 17.12 3.87 -6.99
N ASP A 130 17.64 3.84 -5.76
CA ASP A 130 17.46 2.73 -4.82
C ASP A 130 17.37 3.20 -3.37
N THR A 131 16.54 4.22 -3.14
CA THR A 131 16.35 4.75 -1.78
C THR A 131 15.03 4.26 -1.22
N PRO A 132 15.05 3.39 -0.20
CA PRO A 132 13.83 2.86 0.37
C PRO A 132 13.06 3.96 1.10
N LEU A 133 11.74 3.97 0.92
CA LEU A 133 10.86 4.83 1.70
C LEU A 133 10.77 4.31 3.14
N THR A 134 11.20 5.12 4.10
CA THR A 134 11.20 4.79 5.53
C THR A 134 9.86 5.03 6.21
N LEU A 135 8.98 5.83 5.58
CA LEU A 135 7.66 6.14 6.10
C LEU A 135 6.79 4.87 6.18
N PRO A 136 5.88 4.79 7.17
CA PRO A 136 4.92 3.69 7.25
C PRO A 136 4.08 3.59 5.97
N LEU A 137 3.80 2.36 5.53
CA LEU A 137 2.93 2.08 4.38
C LEU A 137 1.61 1.47 4.84
N ASP A 138 0.50 2.01 4.36
CA ASP A 138 -0.84 1.49 4.55
C ASP A 138 -1.25 0.66 3.32
N ILE A 139 -0.72 -0.57 3.24
CA ILE A 139 -0.94 -1.46 2.09
C ILE A 139 -2.32 -2.11 2.18
N ARG A 140 -3.25 -1.67 1.31
CA ARG A 140 -4.63 -2.17 1.27
C ARG A 140 -4.93 -3.00 0.02
N GLY A 141 -5.22 -4.28 0.21
CA GLY A 141 -5.61 -5.22 -0.85
C GLY A 141 -6.05 -6.57 -0.29
N THR A 142 -6.51 -7.45 -1.18
CA THR A 142 -6.85 -8.84 -0.82
C THR A 142 -5.62 -9.60 -0.32
N ALA A 143 -5.81 -10.70 0.40
CA ALA A 143 -4.69 -11.53 0.87
C ALA A 143 -3.76 -11.97 -0.29
N PHE A 144 -4.33 -12.27 -1.46
CA PHE A 144 -3.56 -12.61 -2.65
C PHE A 144 -2.76 -11.41 -3.19
N GLN A 145 -3.36 -10.23 -3.26
CA GLN A 145 -2.65 -9.01 -3.67
C GLN A 145 -1.50 -8.69 -2.72
N GLN A 146 -1.71 -8.76 -1.41
CA GLN A 146 -0.68 -8.51 -0.42
C GLN A 146 0.49 -9.50 -0.56
N GLN A 147 0.22 -10.79 -0.81
CA GLN A 147 1.27 -11.77 -1.08
C GLN A 147 2.10 -11.42 -2.33
N VAL A 148 1.43 -11.03 -3.42
CA VAL A 148 2.12 -10.59 -4.65
C VAL A 148 2.97 -9.36 -4.37
N TRP A 149 2.40 -8.34 -3.74
CA TRP A 149 3.11 -7.09 -3.44
C TRP A 149 4.28 -7.27 -2.49
N GLN A 150 4.17 -8.18 -1.52
CA GLN A 150 5.30 -8.52 -0.66
C GLN A 150 6.42 -9.19 -1.46
N ALA A 151 6.09 -10.10 -2.39
CA ALA A 151 7.08 -10.71 -3.29
C ALA A 151 7.68 -9.70 -4.29
N LEU A 152 6.95 -8.67 -4.70
CA LEU A 152 7.53 -7.59 -5.52
C LEU A 152 8.65 -6.88 -4.78
N ARG A 153 8.47 -6.59 -3.48
CA ARG A 153 9.46 -5.88 -2.66
C ARG A 153 10.75 -6.68 -2.42
N THR A 154 10.77 -7.98 -2.73
CA THR A 154 11.99 -8.79 -2.64
C THR A 154 12.79 -8.82 -3.93
N ILE A 155 12.28 -8.24 -5.03
CA ILE A 155 13.01 -8.14 -6.29
C ILE A 155 14.04 -7.01 -6.15
N PRO A 156 15.36 -7.28 -6.29
CA PRO A 156 16.40 -6.26 -6.17
C PRO A 156 16.27 -5.14 -7.19
N CYS A 157 16.84 -3.97 -6.89
CA CYS A 157 16.96 -2.87 -7.85
C CYS A 157 17.87 -3.29 -9.01
N GLY A 158 17.47 -2.97 -10.25
CA GLY A 158 18.20 -3.36 -11.46
C GLY A 158 17.84 -4.76 -12.00
N GLU A 159 17.11 -5.57 -11.22
CA GLU A 159 16.67 -6.90 -11.64
C GLU A 159 15.22 -6.91 -12.13
N THR A 160 14.92 -7.84 -13.04
CA THR A 160 13.55 -8.11 -13.51
C THR A 160 13.18 -9.58 -13.40
N VAL A 161 11.90 -9.84 -13.19
CA VAL A 161 11.33 -11.19 -13.16
C VAL A 161 10.10 -11.28 -14.07
N SER A 162 9.83 -12.45 -14.62
CA SER A 162 8.59 -12.69 -15.36
C SER A 162 7.40 -12.89 -14.42
N TYR A 163 6.18 -12.65 -14.92
CA TYR A 163 4.95 -13.01 -14.18
C TYR A 163 4.91 -14.49 -13.78
N GLN A 164 5.48 -15.39 -14.58
CA GLN A 164 5.56 -16.82 -14.25
C GLN A 164 6.53 -17.08 -13.09
N GLN A 165 7.71 -16.45 -13.10
CA GLN A 165 8.65 -16.55 -11.98
C GLN A 165 8.04 -16.01 -10.69
N LEU A 166 7.34 -14.88 -10.75
CA LEU A 166 6.65 -14.32 -9.59
C LEU A 166 5.52 -15.24 -9.08
N ALA A 167 4.75 -15.83 -9.98
CA ALA A 167 3.73 -16.83 -9.63
C ALA A 167 4.32 -18.09 -8.96
N ASN A 168 5.49 -18.52 -9.42
CA ASN A 168 6.23 -19.63 -8.81
C ASN A 168 6.74 -19.24 -7.41
N ALA A 169 7.30 -18.04 -7.26
CA ALA A 169 7.85 -17.54 -5.99
C ALA A 169 6.80 -17.46 -4.87
N ILE A 170 5.54 -17.13 -5.20
CA ILE A 170 4.43 -17.13 -4.23
C ILE A 170 3.76 -18.51 -4.05
N GLY A 171 4.32 -19.58 -4.63
CA GLY A 171 3.78 -20.94 -4.53
C GLY A 171 2.47 -21.16 -5.29
N LYS A 172 2.18 -20.34 -6.32
CA LYS A 172 0.98 -20.43 -7.15
C LYS A 172 1.31 -20.47 -8.66
N PRO A 173 2.02 -21.49 -9.19
CA PRO A 173 2.49 -21.53 -10.58
C PRO A 173 1.41 -21.32 -11.64
N LYS A 174 0.17 -21.74 -11.37
CA LYS A 174 -0.98 -21.62 -12.29
C LYS A 174 -1.64 -20.23 -12.27
N ALA A 175 -1.24 -19.34 -11.36
CA ALA A 175 -1.92 -18.07 -11.11
C ALA A 175 -1.33 -16.87 -11.87
N VAL A 176 -0.61 -17.09 -12.97
CA VAL A 176 0.10 -16.02 -13.72
C VAL A 176 -0.79 -14.82 -14.06
N ARG A 177 -2.01 -15.08 -14.57
CA ARG A 177 -2.97 -14.00 -14.89
C ARG A 177 -3.42 -13.22 -13.66
N ALA A 178 -3.68 -13.92 -12.55
CA ALA A 178 -4.06 -13.28 -11.30
C ALA A 178 -2.90 -12.44 -10.73
N VAL A 179 -1.66 -12.93 -10.83
CA VAL A 179 -0.45 -12.16 -10.46
C VAL A 179 -0.35 -10.89 -11.30
N ALA A 180 -0.53 -10.98 -12.62
CA ALA A 180 -0.53 -9.80 -13.49
C ALA A 180 -1.61 -8.77 -13.08
N SER A 181 -2.83 -9.22 -12.78
CA SER A 181 -3.88 -8.34 -12.26
C SER A 181 -3.53 -7.73 -10.90
N ALA A 182 -2.87 -8.47 -10.01
CA ALA A 182 -2.41 -7.95 -8.72
C ALA A 182 -1.30 -6.89 -8.89
N CYS A 183 -0.37 -7.08 -9.82
CA CYS A 183 0.63 -6.07 -10.18
C CYS A 183 -0.03 -4.78 -10.72
N ALA A 184 -1.03 -4.92 -11.60
CA ALA A 184 -1.78 -3.79 -12.14
C ALA A 184 -2.65 -3.08 -11.09
N ALA A 185 -3.05 -3.78 -10.02
CA ALA A 185 -3.82 -3.22 -8.91
C ALA A 185 -2.96 -2.49 -7.86
N ASN A 186 -1.63 -2.45 -8.02
CA ASN A 186 -0.74 -1.73 -7.11
C ASN A 186 -1.13 -0.25 -7.02
N LYS A 187 -1.15 0.31 -5.80
CA LYS A 187 -1.48 1.71 -5.51
C LYS A 187 -0.28 2.53 -5.05
N LEU A 188 0.88 1.90 -4.83
CA LEU A 188 2.09 2.52 -4.32
C LEU A 188 3.18 2.40 -5.39
N ALA A 189 3.14 3.30 -6.37
CA ALA A 189 4.12 3.33 -7.46
C ALA A 189 5.56 3.42 -6.92
N ILE A 190 6.49 2.75 -7.60
CA ILE A 190 7.93 2.66 -7.28
C ILE A 190 8.23 1.95 -5.94
N VAL A 191 7.60 2.37 -4.85
CA VAL A 191 7.75 1.81 -3.49
C VAL A 191 7.37 0.34 -3.44
N ILE A 192 6.28 -0.05 -4.13
CA ILE A 192 6.03 -1.44 -4.49
C ILE A 192 6.44 -1.59 -5.96
N PRO A 193 7.59 -2.26 -6.26
CA PRO A 193 8.25 -2.14 -7.56
C PRO A 193 7.61 -3.05 -8.62
N CYS A 194 6.34 -2.83 -8.95
CA CYS A 194 5.64 -3.63 -9.98
C CYS A 194 6.16 -3.40 -11.40
N HIS A 195 6.97 -2.36 -11.64
CA HIS A 195 7.67 -2.13 -12.91
C HIS A 195 8.74 -3.19 -13.19
N ARG A 196 9.30 -3.84 -12.15
CA ARG A 196 10.30 -4.91 -12.27
C ARG A 196 9.74 -6.25 -12.78
N VAL A 197 8.42 -6.36 -12.97
CA VAL A 197 7.80 -7.58 -13.51
C VAL A 197 7.51 -7.43 -14.99
N VAL A 198 8.05 -8.31 -15.82
CA VAL A 198 7.91 -8.27 -17.29
C VAL A 198 7.19 -9.51 -17.84
N ARG A 199 6.80 -9.48 -19.11
CA ARG A 199 6.34 -10.70 -19.80
C ARG A 199 7.54 -11.63 -20.02
N GLY A 200 7.26 -12.92 -20.22
CA GLY A 200 8.30 -13.92 -20.42
C GLY A 200 9.15 -13.71 -21.68
N ASP A 201 8.65 -12.94 -22.65
CA ASP A 201 9.36 -12.52 -23.87
C ASP A 201 10.13 -11.19 -23.68
N GLY A 202 10.17 -10.64 -22.47
CA GLY A 202 10.82 -9.36 -22.17
C GLY A 202 10.00 -8.13 -22.55
N THR A 203 8.83 -8.29 -23.17
CA THR A 203 8.02 -7.13 -23.60
C THR A 203 7.46 -6.35 -22.41
N LEU A 204 7.55 -5.02 -22.50
CA LEU A 204 7.01 -4.11 -21.50
C LEU A 204 5.53 -3.86 -21.77
N SER A 205 4.68 -4.35 -20.87
CA SER A 205 3.24 -4.11 -20.92
C SER A 205 2.62 -4.23 -19.53
N GLY A 206 1.35 -3.82 -19.42
CA GLY A 206 0.54 -4.01 -18.22
C GLY A 206 0.93 -3.14 -17.02
N TYR A 207 1.74 -2.08 -17.24
CA TYR A 207 2.05 -1.14 -16.17
C TYR A 207 0.90 -0.17 -15.97
N ARG A 208 0.43 -0.04 -14.72
CA ARG A 208 -0.71 0.80 -14.34
C ARG A 208 -0.55 2.24 -14.84
N TRP A 209 0.66 2.80 -14.71
CA TRP A 209 0.95 4.20 -15.03
C TRP A 209 1.61 4.39 -16.41
N GLY A 210 1.47 3.41 -17.30
CA GLY A 210 1.91 3.49 -18.70
C GLY A 210 3.29 2.92 -18.99
N VAL A 211 3.45 2.34 -20.19
CA VAL A 211 4.68 1.63 -20.59
C VAL A 211 5.91 2.55 -20.65
N SER A 212 5.73 3.84 -20.99
CA SER A 212 6.82 4.82 -21.01
C SER A 212 7.50 4.95 -19.65
N ARG A 213 6.72 5.18 -18.57
CA ARG A 213 7.24 5.27 -17.19
C ARG A 213 7.91 3.99 -16.74
N LYS A 214 7.38 2.83 -17.10
CA LYS A 214 8.02 1.53 -16.81
C LYS A 214 9.38 1.41 -17.48
N ALA A 215 9.50 1.78 -18.75
CA ALA A 215 10.76 1.75 -19.47
C ALA A 215 11.79 2.71 -18.87
N GLN A 216 11.37 3.94 -18.52
CA GLN A 216 12.22 4.92 -17.85
C GLN A 216 12.75 4.43 -16.50
N LEU A 217 11.87 3.83 -15.68
CA LEU A 217 12.25 3.25 -14.39
C LEU A 217 13.27 2.13 -14.53
N LEU A 218 13.00 1.15 -15.40
CA LEU A 218 13.93 0.04 -15.63
C LEU A 218 15.29 0.52 -16.14
N ARG A 219 15.31 1.50 -17.05
CA ARG A 219 16.55 2.11 -17.53
C ARG A 219 17.33 2.78 -16.39
N ARG A 220 16.65 3.60 -15.58
CA ARG A 220 17.25 4.30 -14.43
C ARG A 220 17.89 3.33 -13.43
N GLU A 221 17.24 2.20 -13.20
CA GLU A 221 17.74 1.17 -12.29
C GLU A 221 19.01 0.49 -12.82
N VAL A 222 19.14 0.28 -14.14
CA VAL A 222 20.35 -0.34 -14.72
C VAL A 222 21.51 0.66 -14.88
N GLU A 223 21.25 1.88 -15.37
CA GLU A 223 22.32 2.83 -15.73
C GLU A 223 23.11 3.39 -14.52
N ASN A 224 22.48 3.49 -13.35
CA ASN A 224 23.13 4.05 -12.16
C ASN A 224 23.93 3.01 -11.34
N GLU A 225 24.26 1.87 -11.94
CA GLU A 225 25.14 0.85 -11.36
C GLU A 225 26.63 1.13 -11.66
N GLU A 226 26.91 2.00 -12.65
CA GLU A 226 28.27 2.29 -13.17
C GLU A 226 28.91 3.58 -12.61
N ARG A 227 28.34 4.22 -11.57
CA ARG A 227 28.95 5.37 -10.87
C ARG A 227 29.30 5.04 -9.43
#